data_AF-D8MAF1-F1
#
_entry.id   AF-D8MAF1-F1
#
_cell.length_a   1.000
_cell.length_b   1.000
_cell.length_c   1.000
_cell.angle_alpha   90.00
_cell.angle_beta   90.00
_cell.angle_gamma   90.00
#
_symmetry.space_group_name_H-M   'P 1'
#
loop_
_entity.id
_entity.type
_entity.pdbx_description
1 polymer ?
#
loop_
_entity_poly.entity_id
_entity_poly.type
_entity_poly.pdbx_seq_one_letter_code
_entity_poly.pdbx_strand_id
1 'polypeptide(L)'
;MRPYTTYLVTLYPLKVELRRRYSEFDNLREILLRRYPAMLLNPLPPKKAVNNTSEETVLLRMKSLEKWLNDAVAIPYIRMDVTFRDFISAQSINWGRFPEKDSLNLHNVEVKSKKGSVQNEGFEKYQEYMQHIKCPEDVEASLKTFKEQVESLVAVTRKTVESIQTMIARQNAFTQSIDVMSTNMKELLETTKNMNYQSLKVDDKMMQDNEVIGKILESTSKACDSWFFAADFIPNRGGRALGDEMEFVLLQTEGLQELFDRRWQYLNRYVDIWHKKDAALFEVHVNKRKGNKAKMEKAQAVVDEIEHQVRHSKKLLTRFTKLLLSVELKMYVQKQSVAILTAFSKYAACSHVSYQEQLPVWEVLGREIYTEYEKLYNNYKEEFEKLRQLGDEDDDIEELDSSESDKEEEEAAKKKPKLGLFGRKEKKEEKEEEKKKKKNDDDDDDDDVSSISEVDSSVSDVDSISSDVDEISDSDSESDL
;
A
#
# COMPACT_ATOMS: atom_id res chain seq x y z
N MET A 1 4.96 -33.45 7.52
CA MET A 1 5.09 -32.30 6.60
C MET A 1 4.13 -31.21 7.06
N ARG A 2 4.54 -29.94 7.08
CA ARG A 2 3.59 -28.83 7.35
C ARG A 2 2.76 -28.59 6.07
N PRO A 3 1.44 -28.39 6.19
CA PRO A 3 0.59 -28.09 5.03
C PRO A 3 1.02 -26.77 4.38
N TYR A 4 0.85 -26.67 3.06
CA TYR A 4 1.17 -25.48 2.28
C TYR A 4 0.11 -25.21 1.21
N THR A 5 -0.12 -23.93 0.93
CA THR A 5 -1.06 -23.49 -0.11
C THR A 5 -0.39 -23.49 -1.48
N THR A 6 -1.10 -23.99 -2.50
CA THR A 6 -0.72 -23.87 -3.91
C THR A 6 -1.78 -23.09 -4.67
N TYR A 7 -1.33 -22.27 -5.61
CA TYR A 7 -2.16 -21.46 -6.49
C TYR A 7 -2.20 -22.11 -7.87
N LEU A 8 -3.38 -22.16 -8.48
CA LEU A 8 -3.55 -22.56 -9.87
C LEU A 8 -3.26 -21.36 -10.77
N VAL A 9 -2.14 -21.39 -11.48
CA VAL A 9 -1.74 -20.39 -12.46
C VAL A 9 -2.24 -20.85 -13.82
N THR A 10 -3.06 -20.04 -14.47
CA THR A 10 -3.62 -20.32 -15.80
C THR A 10 -3.11 -19.31 -16.81
N LEU A 11 -2.41 -19.78 -17.83
CA LEU A 11 -1.90 -18.93 -18.91
C LEU A 11 -2.92 -18.84 -20.06
N TYR A 12 -3.43 -17.65 -20.35
CA TYR A 12 -4.30 -17.40 -21.51
C TYR A 12 -3.52 -16.83 -22.71
N PRO A 13 -3.94 -17.12 -23.97
CA PRO A 13 -5.10 -17.92 -24.35
C PRO A 13 -4.84 -19.45 -24.41
N LEU A 14 -3.61 -19.90 -24.14
CA LEU A 14 -3.19 -21.31 -24.30
C LEU A 14 -3.84 -22.29 -23.31
N LYS A 15 -4.46 -21.79 -22.23
CA LYS A 15 -5.07 -22.56 -21.13
C LYS A 15 -4.10 -23.57 -20.49
N VAL A 16 -2.83 -23.19 -20.36
CA VAL A 16 -1.85 -23.99 -19.62
C VAL A 16 -2.10 -23.78 -18.13
N GLU A 17 -2.37 -24.85 -17.41
CA GLU A 17 -2.67 -24.85 -15.98
C GLU A 17 -1.52 -25.45 -15.19
N LEU A 18 -0.98 -24.70 -14.23
CA LEU A 18 0.17 -25.09 -13.42
C LEU A 18 -0.09 -24.76 -11.96
N ARG A 19 0.38 -25.61 -11.06
CA ARG A 19 0.35 -25.31 -9.62
C ARG A 19 1.67 -24.70 -9.17
N ARG A 20 1.58 -23.57 -8.45
CA ARG A 20 2.72 -22.88 -7.86
C ARG A 20 2.49 -22.57 -6.38
N ARG A 21 3.51 -22.72 -5.55
CA ARG A 21 3.49 -22.26 -4.15
C ARG A 21 4.05 -20.85 -4.05
N TYR A 22 3.66 -20.11 -3.01
CA TYR A 22 4.14 -18.74 -2.78
C TYR A 22 5.68 -18.61 -2.85
N SER A 23 6.41 -19.55 -2.23
CA SER A 23 7.88 -19.51 -2.24
C SER A 23 8.51 -19.70 -3.63
N GLU A 24 7.78 -20.21 -4.61
CA GLU A 24 8.28 -20.25 -6.01
C GLU A 24 8.17 -18.88 -6.68
N PHE A 25 7.16 -18.07 -6.32
CA PHE A 25 7.09 -16.67 -6.75
C PHE A 25 8.23 -15.86 -6.12
N ASP A 26 8.51 -16.10 -4.84
CA ASP A 26 9.61 -15.47 -4.10
C ASP A 26 10.95 -15.76 -4.79
N ASN A 27 11.24 -17.03 -5.06
CA ASN A 27 12.45 -17.46 -5.79
C ASN A 27 12.52 -16.83 -7.19
N LEU A 28 11.42 -16.78 -7.93
CA LEU A 28 11.37 -16.16 -9.24
C LEU A 28 11.71 -14.68 -9.16
N ARG A 29 11.07 -13.94 -8.24
CA ARG A 29 11.33 -12.51 -8.03
C ARG A 29 12.78 -12.24 -7.69
N GLU A 30 13.36 -13.02 -6.76
CA GLU A 30 14.77 -12.88 -6.39
C GLU A 30 15.70 -13.08 -7.59
N ILE A 31 15.46 -14.11 -8.42
CA ILE A 31 16.26 -14.36 -9.62
C ILE A 31 16.13 -13.20 -10.62
N LEU A 32 14.91 -12.70 -10.84
CA LEU A 32 14.67 -11.58 -11.74
C LEU A 32 15.34 -10.29 -11.23
N LEU A 33 15.30 -10.01 -9.92
CA LEU A 33 15.96 -8.83 -9.35
C LEU A 33 17.48 -8.89 -9.42
N ARG A 34 18.09 -10.06 -9.20
CA ARG A 34 19.55 -10.23 -9.40
C ARG A 34 19.93 -10.04 -10.87
N ARG A 35 19.06 -10.47 -11.79
CA ARG A 35 19.30 -10.41 -13.24
C ARG A 35 19.03 -9.04 -13.85
N TYR A 36 18.03 -8.34 -13.35
CA TYR A 36 17.59 -7.02 -13.82
C TYR A 36 17.58 -6.02 -12.65
N PRO A 37 18.74 -5.64 -12.08
CA PRO A 37 18.78 -4.85 -10.84
C PRO A 37 18.11 -3.47 -10.95
N ALA A 38 18.21 -2.88 -12.14
CA ALA A 38 17.68 -1.56 -12.46
C ALA A 38 16.26 -1.59 -13.04
N MET A 39 15.55 -2.72 -12.97
CA MET A 39 14.17 -2.86 -13.42
C MET A 39 13.20 -2.68 -12.23
N LEU A 40 12.09 -1.98 -12.45
CA LEU A 40 11.04 -1.86 -11.47
C LEU A 40 10.20 -3.14 -11.45
N LEU A 41 10.37 -3.93 -10.39
CA LEU A 41 9.58 -5.12 -10.13
C LEU A 41 8.91 -5.02 -8.76
N ASN A 42 7.58 -4.94 -8.77
CA ASN A 42 6.76 -4.76 -7.57
C ASN A 42 7.07 -5.85 -6.51
N PRO A 43 6.98 -5.52 -5.21
CA PRO A 43 7.08 -6.49 -4.14
C PRO A 43 5.94 -7.51 -4.23
N LEU A 44 6.20 -8.71 -3.69
CA LEU A 44 5.15 -9.71 -3.48
C LEU A 44 4.34 -9.33 -2.23
N PRO A 45 3.06 -9.74 -2.15
CA PRO A 45 2.27 -9.53 -0.93
C PRO A 45 2.94 -10.20 0.29
N PRO A 46 2.72 -9.73 1.53
CA PRO A 46 3.47 -10.16 2.71
C PRO A 46 3.53 -11.68 2.94
N LYS A 47 4.73 -12.19 3.25
CA LYS A 47 5.01 -13.62 3.48
C LYS A 47 4.49 -14.15 4.81
N LYS A 48 4.40 -13.30 5.84
CA LYS A 48 3.88 -13.64 7.17
C LYS A 48 2.55 -12.90 7.38
N ALA A 49 1.44 -13.63 7.29
CA ALA A 49 0.17 -13.20 7.85
C ALA A 49 -0.03 -13.93 9.19
N VAL A 50 -0.72 -13.29 10.13
CA VAL A 50 -1.06 -13.86 11.46
C VAL A 50 -1.77 -15.22 11.31
N ASN A 51 -2.41 -15.48 10.17
CA ASN A 51 -2.90 -16.79 9.77
C ASN A 51 -2.68 -17.04 8.26
N ASN A 52 -1.54 -17.63 7.89
CA ASN A 52 -1.16 -17.88 6.49
C ASN A 52 -2.13 -18.77 5.69
N THR A 53 -3.04 -19.47 6.36
CA THR A 53 -4.04 -20.37 5.77
C THR A 53 -5.47 -19.85 5.91
N SER A 54 -5.69 -18.66 6.47
CA SER A 54 -7.05 -18.08 6.45
C SER A 54 -7.49 -17.80 5.02
N GLU A 55 -8.78 -17.99 4.75
CA GLU A 55 -9.36 -17.78 3.43
C GLU A 55 -9.11 -16.35 2.92
N GLU A 56 -9.28 -15.34 3.78
CA GLU A 56 -8.96 -13.94 3.48
C GLU A 56 -7.50 -13.75 3.05
N THR A 57 -6.54 -14.32 3.78
CA THR A 57 -5.12 -14.22 3.44
C THR A 57 -4.82 -14.89 2.10
N VAL A 58 -5.42 -16.06 1.86
CA VAL A 58 -5.21 -16.80 0.60
C VAL A 58 -5.80 -16.05 -0.58
N LEU A 59 -7.01 -15.48 -0.44
CA LEU A 59 -7.66 -14.69 -1.48
C LEU A 59 -6.91 -13.39 -1.77
N LEU A 60 -6.48 -12.66 -0.73
CA LEU A 60 -5.67 -11.45 -0.88
C LEU A 60 -4.38 -11.73 -1.64
N ARG A 61 -3.66 -12.80 -1.25
CA ARG A 61 -2.45 -13.22 -1.95
C ARG A 61 -2.74 -13.65 -3.37
N MET A 62 -3.82 -14.39 -3.62
CA MET A 62 -4.18 -14.84 -4.96
C MET A 62 -4.36 -13.66 -5.92
N LYS A 63 -5.15 -12.66 -5.53
CA LYS A 63 -5.34 -11.41 -6.30
C LYS A 63 -4.03 -10.67 -6.54
N SER A 64 -3.23 -10.53 -5.48
CA SER A 64 -1.96 -9.81 -5.55
C SER A 64 -0.92 -10.52 -6.44
N LEU A 65 -0.84 -11.85 -6.36
CA LEU A 65 0.05 -12.68 -7.18
C LEU A 65 -0.39 -12.70 -8.65
N GLU A 66 -1.69 -12.73 -8.92
CA GLU A 66 -2.23 -12.58 -10.27
C GLU A 66 -1.79 -11.25 -10.89
N LYS A 67 -1.99 -10.14 -10.16
CA LYS A 67 -1.62 -8.81 -10.63
C LYS A 67 -0.11 -8.69 -10.83
N TRP A 68 0.68 -9.22 -9.90
CA TRP A 68 2.14 -9.26 -10.01
C TRP A 68 2.61 -10.05 -11.25
N LEU A 69 2.02 -11.21 -11.54
CA LEU A 69 2.33 -11.99 -12.73
C LEU A 69 1.95 -11.25 -14.02
N ASN A 70 0.79 -10.59 -14.02
CA ASN A 70 0.31 -9.80 -15.16
C ASN A 70 1.24 -8.59 -15.42
N ASP A 71 1.74 -7.94 -14.37
CA ASP A 71 2.74 -6.89 -14.50
C ASP A 71 4.07 -7.42 -15.04
N ALA A 72 4.53 -8.56 -14.52
CA ALA A 72 5.79 -9.17 -14.92
C ALA A 72 5.76 -9.60 -16.40
N VAL A 73 4.67 -10.23 -16.86
CA VAL A 73 4.52 -10.65 -18.27
C VAL A 73 4.33 -9.47 -19.23
N ALA A 74 3.84 -8.33 -18.74
CA ALA A 74 3.73 -7.11 -19.53
C ALA A 74 5.12 -6.50 -19.86
N ILE A 75 6.15 -6.82 -19.08
CA ILE A 75 7.52 -6.39 -19.36
C ILE A 75 8.12 -7.30 -20.44
N PRO A 76 8.47 -6.77 -21.64
CA PRO A 76 8.89 -7.60 -22.77
C PRO A 76 10.09 -8.51 -22.46
N TYR A 77 11.06 -7.99 -21.70
CA TYR A 77 12.29 -8.69 -21.33
C TYR A 77 12.02 -9.82 -20.35
N ILE A 78 11.17 -9.61 -19.34
CA ILE A 78 10.77 -10.67 -18.40
C ILE A 78 9.96 -11.74 -19.14
N ARG A 79 9.03 -11.36 -20.02
CA ARG A 79 8.25 -12.32 -20.81
C ARG A 79 9.12 -13.26 -21.65
N MET A 80 10.24 -12.77 -22.16
CA MET A 80 11.23 -13.55 -22.93
C MET A 80 12.27 -14.26 -22.05
N ASP A 81 12.28 -13.99 -20.75
CA ASP A 81 13.22 -14.59 -19.81
C ASP A 81 12.93 -16.09 -19.64
N VAL A 82 13.96 -16.91 -19.78
CA VAL A 82 13.82 -18.38 -19.70
C VAL A 82 13.30 -18.84 -18.34
N THR A 83 13.71 -18.20 -17.24
CA THR A 83 13.26 -18.53 -15.88
C THR A 83 11.77 -18.22 -15.75
N PHE A 84 11.32 -17.07 -16.27
CA PHE A 84 9.90 -16.70 -16.26
C PHE A 84 9.06 -17.63 -17.15
N ARG A 85 9.53 -17.93 -18.37
CA ARG A 85 8.86 -18.85 -19.30
C ARG A 85 8.68 -20.23 -18.69
N ASP A 86 9.72 -20.77 -18.06
CA ASP A 86 9.63 -22.06 -17.37
C ASP A 86 8.66 -22.00 -16.19
N PHE A 87 8.65 -20.89 -15.45
CA PHE A 87 7.71 -20.69 -14.36
C PHE A 87 6.25 -20.78 -14.82
N ILE A 88 5.92 -20.30 -16.02
CA ILE A 88 4.56 -20.32 -16.58
C ILE A 88 4.27 -21.47 -17.56
N SER A 89 5.23 -22.38 -17.82
CA SER A 89 5.03 -23.47 -18.80
C SER A 89 5.51 -24.86 -18.38
N ALA A 90 6.48 -24.97 -17.46
CA ALA A 90 7.04 -26.26 -17.05
C ALA A 90 6.32 -26.84 -15.83
N GLN A 91 6.04 -28.15 -15.78
CA GLN A 91 5.39 -28.74 -14.60
C GLN A 91 6.26 -28.60 -13.33
N SER A 92 7.57 -28.77 -13.47
CA SER A 92 8.57 -28.61 -12.42
C SER A 92 9.69 -27.68 -12.87
N ILE A 93 10.19 -26.87 -11.93
CA ILE A 93 11.24 -25.88 -12.20
C ILE A 93 12.54 -26.36 -11.58
N ASN A 94 13.57 -26.56 -12.40
CA ASN A 94 14.93 -26.80 -11.93
C ASN A 94 15.66 -25.45 -11.76
N TRP A 95 15.54 -24.86 -10.58
CA TRP A 95 16.13 -23.55 -10.28
C TRP A 95 17.66 -23.48 -10.49
N GLY A 96 18.38 -24.59 -10.35
CA GLY A 96 19.83 -24.65 -10.50
C GLY A 96 20.34 -24.65 -11.95
N ARG A 97 19.44 -24.66 -12.95
CA ARG A 97 19.83 -24.63 -14.38
C ARG A 97 19.99 -23.23 -14.96
N PHE A 98 19.49 -22.22 -14.27
CA PHE A 98 19.49 -20.86 -14.77
C PHE A 98 20.82 -20.18 -14.49
N PRO A 99 21.40 -19.49 -15.48
CA PRO A 99 22.65 -18.77 -15.26
C PRO A 99 22.42 -17.59 -14.31
N GLU A 100 23.34 -17.42 -13.37
CA GLU A 100 23.49 -16.19 -12.59
C GLU A 100 24.08 -15.14 -13.53
N LYS A 101 23.20 -14.33 -14.09
CA LYS A 101 23.55 -13.19 -14.94
C LYS A 101 23.13 -11.91 -14.23
N ASP A 102 23.85 -10.83 -14.49
CA ASP A 102 23.54 -9.46 -14.08
C ASP A 102 23.58 -8.58 -15.34
N SER A 103 22.46 -7.94 -15.63
CA SER A 103 22.30 -7.12 -16.83
C SER A 103 23.17 -5.87 -16.82
N LEU A 104 23.53 -5.36 -15.63
CA LEU A 104 24.44 -4.23 -15.50
C LEU A 104 25.87 -4.60 -15.86
N ASN A 105 26.23 -5.89 -15.82
CA ASN A 105 27.55 -6.41 -16.16
C ASN A 105 27.64 -6.86 -17.63
N LEU A 106 28.63 -6.36 -18.39
CA LEU A 106 28.88 -6.86 -19.76
C LEU A 106 29.61 -8.21 -19.76
N HIS A 107 30.51 -8.41 -18.79
CA HIS A 107 31.32 -9.62 -18.67
C HIS A 107 30.72 -10.50 -17.57
N ASN A 108 29.53 -11.04 -17.84
CA ASN A 108 28.96 -12.08 -16.99
C ASN A 108 29.88 -13.28 -16.99
N VAL A 109 30.18 -13.84 -15.81
CA VAL A 109 31.06 -15.01 -15.70
C VAL A 109 30.43 -16.15 -16.50
N GLU A 110 31.11 -16.57 -17.57
CA GLU A 110 30.72 -17.75 -18.33
C GLU A 110 30.92 -18.98 -17.44
N VAL A 111 29.86 -19.44 -16.79
CA VAL A 111 29.86 -20.75 -16.15
C VAL A 111 30.04 -21.75 -17.28
N LYS A 112 31.24 -22.37 -17.37
CA LYS A 112 31.57 -23.46 -18.31
C LYS A 112 30.31 -24.30 -18.51
N SER A 113 29.73 -24.25 -19.70
CA SER A 113 28.36 -24.67 -19.97
C SER A 113 28.05 -25.99 -19.28
N LYS A 114 27.31 -25.95 -18.16
CA LYS A 114 26.72 -27.18 -17.64
C LYS A 114 25.82 -27.71 -18.76
N LYS A 115 25.93 -29.00 -19.08
CA LYS A 115 25.15 -29.65 -20.13
C LYS A 115 23.67 -29.26 -19.96
N GLY A 116 23.13 -28.43 -20.86
CA GLY A 116 21.77 -27.87 -20.76
C GLY A 116 21.64 -26.38 -20.39
N SER A 117 22.71 -25.56 -20.46
CA SER A 117 22.59 -24.10 -20.31
C SER A 117 21.70 -23.51 -21.42
N VAL A 118 20.65 -22.80 -21.04
CA VAL A 118 19.69 -22.21 -21.99
C VAL A 118 20.04 -20.74 -22.24
N GLN A 119 20.01 -20.32 -23.51
CA GLN A 119 20.10 -18.91 -23.87
C GLN A 119 18.93 -18.12 -23.28
N ASN A 120 19.19 -16.87 -22.88
CA ASN A 120 18.17 -16.00 -22.30
C ASN A 120 17.99 -14.79 -23.20
N GLU A 121 17.06 -14.91 -24.15
CA GLU A 121 16.76 -13.89 -25.16
C GLU A 121 16.29 -12.57 -24.52
N GLY A 122 15.48 -12.65 -23.45
CA GLY A 122 15.03 -11.47 -22.71
C GLY A 122 16.18 -10.67 -22.12
N PHE A 123 17.17 -11.38 -21.57
CA PHE A 123 18.39 -10.80 -21.04
C PHE A 123 19.23 -10.11 -22.12
N GLU A 124 19.48 -10.81 -23.24
CA GLU A 124 20.30 -10.31 -24.35
C GLU A 124 19.70 -9.02 -24.94
N LYS A 125 18.38 -9.02 -25.21
CA LYS A 125 17.66 -7.83 -25.71
C LYS A 125 17.66 -6.67 -24.73
N TYR A 126 17.58 -6.94 -23.42
CA TYR A 126 17.64 -5.88 -22.41
C TYR A 126 19.03 -5.22 -22.38
N GLN A 127 20.10 -6.01 -22.51
CA GLN A 127 21.45 -5.49 -22.58
C GLN A 127 21.71 -4.69 -23.87
N GLU A 128 21.21 -5.16 -25.01
CA GLU A 128 21.26 -4.43 -26.28
C GLU A 128 20.54 -3.08 -26.16
N TYR A 129 19.31 -3.08 -25.66
CA TYR A 129 18.53 -1.87 -25.43
C TYR A 129 19.26 -0.87 -24.53
N MET A 130 19.87 -1.35 -23.43
CA MET A 130 20.64 -0.50 -22.51
C MET A 130 21.80 0.22 -23.19
N GLN A 131 22.41 -0.33 -24.26
CA GLN A 131 23.52 0.33 -24.97
C GLN A 131 23.07 1.66 -25.62
N HIS A 132 21.83 1.73 -26.12
CA HIS A 132 21.33 2.85 -26.91
C HIS A 132 20.75 4.01 -26.10
N ILE A 133 20.52 3.84 -24.81
CA ILE A 133 20.00 4.89 -23.94
C ILE A 133 21.10 5.96 -23.73
N LYS A 134 20.79 7.17 -23.24
CA LYS A 134 21.80 8.12 -22.73
C LYS A 134 21.65 8.30 -21.22
N CYS A 135 22.76 8.42 -20.50
CA CYS A 135 22.72 8.74 -19.07
C CYS A 135 22.62 10.26 -18.92
N PRO A 136 21.63 10.79 -18.19
CA PRO A 136 21.65 12.18 -17.77
C PRO A 136 22.87 12.48 -16.88
N GLU A 137 23.43 13.68 -17.02
CA GLU A 137 24.56 14.20 -16.23
C GLU A 137 24.05 14.94 -15.00
N ASP A 138 24.91 15.08 -13.97
CA ASP A 138 24.68 15.90 -12.77
C ASP A 138 23.38 15.63 -12.00
N VAL A 139 22.99 14.35 -11.91
CA VAL A 139 21.72 13.94 -11.31
C VAL A 139 21.79 13.53 -9.84
N GLU A 140 22.97 13.42 -9.22
CA GLU A 140 23.10 12.80 -7.89
C GLU A 140 22.39 13.58 -6.78
N ALA A 141 22.59 14.90 -6.71
CA ALA A 141 21.90 15.76 -5.73
C ALA A 141 20.37 15.66 -5.91
N SER A 142 19.89 15.74 -7.15
CA SER A 142 18.46 15.60 -7.48
C SER A 142 17.91 14.22 -7.11
N LEU A 143 18.68 13.15 -7.34
CA LEU A 143 18.27 11.78 -7.01
C LEU A 143 18.22 11.52 -5.51
N LYS A 144 19.10 12.15 -4.73
CA LYS A 144 19.04 12.11 -3.26
C LYS A 144 17.73 12.71 -2.76
N THR A 145 17.43 13.95 -3.17
CA THR A 145 16.16 14.61 -2.81
C THR A 145 14.95 13.81 -3.28
N PHE A 146 15.00 13.26 -4.50
CA PHE A 146 13.90 12.46 -5.03
C PHE A 146 13.70 11.15 -4.26
N LYS A 147 14.77 10.51 -3.76
CA LYS A 147 14.65 9.32 -2.89
C LYS A 147 13.84 9.65 -1.64
N GLU A 148 14.15 10.75 -0.96
CA GLU A 148 13.42 11.20 0.24
C GLU A 148 11.94 11.52 -0.09
N GLN A 149 11.67 12.09 -1.27
CA GLN A 149 10.31 12.31 -1.75
C GLN A 149 9.56 10.99 -1.99
N VAL A 150 10.22 9.95 -2.52
CA VAL A 150 9.63 8.62 -2.70
C VAL A 150 9.28 7.98 -1.36
N GLU A 151 10.13 8.12 -0.33
CA GLU A 151 9.85 7.63 1.02
C GLU A 151 8.62 8.31 1.63
N SER A 152 8.53 9.64 1.48
CA SER A 152 7.34 10.41 1.87
C SER A 152 6.09 9.96 1.09
N LEU A 153 6.22 9.73 -0.21
CA LEU A 153 5.14 9.24 -1.06
C LEU A 153 4.62 7.87 -0.62
N VAL A 154 5.50 6.93 -0.22
CA VAL A 154 5.09 5.64 0.35
C VAL A 154 4.29 5.85 1.63
N ALA A 155 4.77 6.70 2.54
CA ALA A 155 4.11 6.97 3.81
C ALA A 155 2.71 7.57 3.63
N VAL A 156 2.57 8.56 2.74
CA VAL A 156 1.27 9.20 2.44
C VAL A 156 0.32 8.23 1.72
N THR A 157 0.84 7.45 0.77
CA THR A 157 0.03 6.46 0.04
C THR A 157 -0.50 5.39 0.98
N ARG A 158 0.31 4.91 1.93
CA ARG A 158 -0.12 3.94 2.95
C ARG A 158 -1.27 4.49 3.81
N LYS A 159 -1.11 5.69 4.36
CA LYS A 159 -2.17 6.37 5.14
C LYS A 159 -3.45 6.56 4.32
N THR A 160 -3.30 6.85 3.02
CA THR A 160 -4.44 7.00 2.10
C THR A 160 -5.19 5.67 1.92
N VAL A 161 -4.47 4.57 1.70
CA VAL A 161 -5.06 3.21 1.61
C VAL A 161 -5.79 2.85 2.90
N GLU A 162 -5.17 3.08 4.07
CA GLU A 162 -5.79 2.82 5.38
C GLU A 162 -7.07 3.63 5.59
N SER A 163 -7.08 4.89 5.15
CA SER A 163 -8.26 5.77 5.21
C SER A 163 -9.39 5.26 4.31
N ILE A 164 -9.05 4.79 3.11
CA ILE A 164 -9.99 4.18 2.17
C ILE A 164 -10.59 2.89 2.74
N GLN A 165 -9.77 2.00 3.31
CA GLN A 165 -10.23 0.78 3.97
C GLN A 165 -11.18 1.10 5.12
N THR A 166 -10.85 2.12 5.93
CA THR A 166 -11.72 2.60 7.02
C THR A 166 -13.06 3.12 6.49
N MET A 167 -13.05 3.91 5.40
CA MET A 167 -14.27 4.37 4.75
C MET A 167 -15.14 3.20 4.29
N ILE A 168 -14.55 2.21 3.61
CA ILE A 168 -15.27 1.02 3.12
C ILE A 168 -15.87 0.23 4.28
N ALA A 169 -15.13 0.06 5.38
CA ALA A 169 -15.62 -0.62 6.58
C ALA A 169 -16.83 0.12 7.19
N ARG A 170 -16.79 1.45 7.26
CA ARG A 170 -17.91 2.27 7.74
C ARG A 170 -19.13 2.18 6.82
N GLN A 171 -18.92 2.16 5.50
CA GLN A 171 -19.99 1.97 4.52
C GLN A 171 -20.66 0.60 4.69
N ASN A 172 -19.89 -0.48 4.89
CA ASN A 172 -20.44 -1.80 5.18
C ASN A 172 -21.23 -1.84 6.49
N ALA A 173 -20.73 -1.20 7.56
CA ALA A 173 -21.45 -1.14 8.84
C ALA A 173 -22.78 -0.37 8.72
N PHE A 174 -22.79 0.68 7.91
CA PHE A 174 -24.01 1.42 7.59
C PHE A 174 -25.01 0.55 6.83
N THR A 175 -24.59 -0.17 5.80
CA THR A 175 -25.51 -1.02 5.01
C THR A 175 -26.05 -2.19 5.82
N GLN A 176 -25.25 -2.78 6.72
CA GLN A 176 -25.72 -3.76 7.70
C GLN A 176 -26.79 -3.19 8.62
N SER A 177 -26.67 -1.92 9.03
CA SER A 177 -27.70 -1.27 9.86
C SER A 177 -29.03 -1.13 9.11
N ILE A 178 -28.98 -0.90 7.79
CA ILE A 178 -30.17 -0.87 6.94
C ILE A 178 -30.81 -2.26 6.82
N ASP A 179 -30.01 -3.31 6.63
CA ASP A 179 -30.50 -4.70 6.55
C ASP A 179 -31.23 -5.14 7.82
N VAL A 180 -30.63 -4.82 8.99
CA VAL A 180 -31.26 -5.07 10.30
C VAL A 180 -32.56 -4.29 10.43
N MET A 181 -32.59 -3.03 10.02
CA MET A 181 -33.82 -2.23 10.04
C MET A 181 -34.89 -2.84 9.12
N SER A 182 -34.54 -3.29 7.92
CA SER A 182 -35.48 -3.95 7.01
C SER A 182 -36.07 -5.22 7.61
N THR A 183 -35.22 -6.05 8.22
CA THR A 183 -35.63 -7.28 8.91
C THR A 183 -36.60 -6.98 10.05
N ASN A 184 -36.27 -6.01 10.91
CA ASN A 184 -37.14 -5.62 12.03
C ASN A 184 -38.47 -5.02 11.55
N MET A 185 -38.47 -4.31 10.41
CA MET A 185 -39.70 -3.76 9.83
C MET A 185 -40.64 -4.86 9.31
N LYS A 186 -40.09 -5.96 8.76
CA LYS A 186 -40.87 -7.15 8.36
C LYS A 186 -41.47 -7.85 9.57
N GLU A 187 -40.72 -7.99 10.65
CA GLU A 187 -41.21 -8.56 11.90
C GLU A 187 -42.33 -7.70 12.53
N LEU A 188 -42.16 -6.37 12.50
CA LEU A 188 -43.18 -5.44 12.95
C LEU A 188 -44.46 -5.57 12.10
N LEU A 189 -44.34 -5.60 10.77
CA LEU A 189 -45.45 -5.81 9.85
C LEU A 189 -46.22 -7.10 10.16
N GLU A 190 -45.51 -8.22 10.30
CA GLU A 190 -46.12 -9.52 10.56
C GLU A 190 -46.84 -9.54 11.91
N THR A 191 -46.21 -8.95 12.94
CA THR A 191 -46.81 -8.82 14.27
C THR A 191 -48.07 -7.98 14.24
N THR A 192 -48.06 -6.84 13.52
CA THR A 192 -49.23 -5.98 13.34
C THR A 192 -50.36 -6.69 12.58
N LYS A 193 -50.04 -7.42 11.51
CA LYS A 193 -51.04 -8.19 10.73
C LYS A 193 -51.69 -9.30 11.56
N ASN A 194 -50.96 -9.89 12.50
CA ASN A 194 -51.46 -10.95 13.38
C ASN A 194 -52.30 -10.44 14.57
N MET A 195 -52.40 -9.12 14.80
CA MET A 195 -53.23 -8.58 15.88
C MET A 195 -54.73 -8.74 15.58
N ASN A 196 -55.39 -9.60 16.37
CA ASN A 196 -56.83 -9.86 16.24
C ASN A 196 -57.66 -8.97 17.18
N TYR A 197 -57.88 -7.73 16.77
CA TYR A 197 -58.73 -6.79 17.52
C TYR A 197 -60.20 -7.23 17.59
N GLN A 198 -60.69 -7.96 16.60
CA GLN A 198 -62.08 -8.44 16.59
C GLN A 198 -62.38 -9.37 17.78
N SER A 199 -61.39 -10.18 18.19
CA SER A 199 -61.50 -11.04 19.38
C SER A 199 -61.70 -10.27 20.70
N LEU A 200 -61.29 -8.99 20.73
CA LEU A 200 -61.40 -8.12 21.91
C LEU A 200 -62.74 -7.38 22.00
N LYS A 201 -63.65 -7.56 21.02
CA LYS A 201 -64.96 -6.89 20.95
C LYS A 201 -64.85 -5.35 21.00
N VAL A 202 -63.76 -4.80 20.46
CA VAL A 202 -63.57 -3.36 20.27
C VAL A 202 -64.29 -2.86 19.01
N ASP A 203 -64.36 -1.53 18.83
CA ASP A 203 -64.91 -0.89 17.64
C ASP A 203 -64.26 -1.42 16.34
N ASP A 204 -65.09 -1.76 15.33
CA ASP A 204 -64.66 -2.22 14.01
C ASP A 204 -63.67 -1.26 13.33
N LYS A 205 -63.74 0.04 13.68
CA LYS A 205 -62.77 1.04 13.24
C LYS A 205 -61.33 0.71 13.62
N MET A 206 -61.09 0.06 14.77
CA MET A 206 -59.72 -0.33 15.17
C MET A 206 -59.12 -1.39 14.24
N MET A 207 -59.95 -2.30 13.72
CA MET A 207 -59.49 -3.30 12.75
C MET A 207 -59.11 -2.64 11.43
N GLN A 208 -59.91 -1.67 10.97
CA GLN A 208 -59.64 -0.90 9.75
C GLN A 208 -58.36 -0.06 9.89
N ASP A 209 -58.18 0.63 11.02
CA ASP A 209 -56.97 1.40 11.31
C ASP A 209 -55.73 0.48 11.34
N ASN A 210 -55.84 -0.74 11.90
CA ASN A 210 -54.75 -1.72 11.89
C ASN A 210 -54.39 -2.20 10.48
N GLU A 211 -55.37 -2.40 9.59
CA GLU A 211 -55.12 -2.73 8.18
C GLU A 211 -54.38 -1.60 7.46
N VAL A 212 -54.72 -0.33 7.75
CA VAL A 212 -54.01 0.84 7.23
C VAL A 212 -52.56 0.84 7.72
N ILE A 213 -52.31 0.62 9.02
CA ILE A 213 -50.95 0.49 9.56
C ILE A 213 -50.20 -0.64 8.87
N GLY A 214 -50.84 -1.80 8.66
CA GLY A 214 -50.26 -2.92 7.93
C GLY A 214 -49.81 -2.57 6.51
N LYS A 215 -50.61 -1.79 5.76
CA LYS A 215 -50.23 -1.32 4.41
C LYS A 215 -49.07 -0.31 4.44
N ILE A 216 -49.05 0.58 5.43
CA ILE A 216 -47.94 1.53 5.62
C ILE A 216 -46.64 0.78 5.91
N LEU A 217 -46.67 -0.18 6.85
CA LEU A 217 -45.52 -1.00 7.22
C LEU A 217 -45.04 -1.87 6.05
N GLU A 218 -45.96 -2.40 5.23
CA GLU A 218 -45.60 -3.15 4.03
C GLU A 218 -44.87 -2.29 3.00
N SER A 219 -45.36 -1.07 2.74
CA SER A 219 -44.73 -0.12 1.81
C SER A 219 -43.36 0.33 2.35
N THR A 220 -43.28 0.59 3.66
CA THR A 220 -42.05 0.97 4.35
C THR A 220 -41.00 -0.13 4.28
N SER A 221 -41.40 -1.38 4.52
CA SER A 221 -40.49 -2.53 4.44
C SER A 221 -39.91 -2.70 3.02
N LYS A 222 -40.73 -2.54 1.97
CA LYS A 222 -40.25 -2.57 0.57
C LYS A 222 -39.26 -1.45 0.27
N ALA A 223 -39.50 -0.25 0.81
CA ALA A 223 -38.58 0.86 0.69
C ALA A 223 -37.24 0.57 1.41
N CYS A 224 -37.26 -0.03 2.61
CA CYS A 224 -36.05 -0.45 3.31
C CYS A 224 -35.22 -1.48 2.53
N ASP A 225 -35.87 -2.49 1.92
CA ASP A 225 -35.21 -3.47 1.06
C ASP A 225 -34.55 -2.82 -0.17
N SER A 226 -35.27 -1.91 -0.82
CA SER A 226 -34.77 -1.19 -1.99
C SER A 226 -33.60 -0.28 -1.63
N TRP A 227 -33.69 0.39 -0.48
CA TRP A 227 -32.61 1.22 0.05
C TRP A 227 -31.38 0.39 0.38
N PHE A 228 -31.54 -0.75 1.06
CA PHE A 228 -30.44 -1.67 1.35
C PHE A 228 -29.73 -2.11 0.07
N PHE A 229 -30.48 -2.62 -0.91
CA PHE A 229 -29.92 -3.11 -2.16
C PHE A 229 -29.11 -2.04 -2.89
N ALA A 230 -29.65 -0.83 -2.99
CA ALA A 230 -28.97 0.28 -3.66
C ALA A 230 -27.75 0.77 -2.85
N ALA A 231 -27.85 0.89 -1.53
CA ALA A 231 -26.77 1.37 -0.67
C ALA A 231 -25.61 0.36 -0.56
N ASP A 232 -25.92 -0.94 -0.49
CA ASP A 232 -24.94 -2.02 -0.41
C ASP A 232 -24.07 -2.15 -1.67
N PHE A 233 -24.56 -1.65 -2.80
CA PHE A 233 -23.83 -1.63 -4.07
C PHE A 233 -22.49 -0.87 -3.98
N ILE A 234 -22.45 0.27 -3.25
CA ILE A 234 -21.25 1.10 -3.14
C ILE A 234 -20.11 0.34 -2.48
N PRO A 235 -20.18 -0.09 -1.21
CA PRO A 235 -19.04 -0.74 -0.57
C PRO A 235 -18.68 -2.07 -1.25
N ASN A 236 -19.66 -2.82 -1.78
CA ASN A 236 -19.39 -4.13 -2.40
C ASN A 236 -18.81 -4.08 -3.80
N ARG A 237 -19.07 -3.02 -4.58
CA ARG A 237 -18.52 -2.88 -5.94
C ARG A 237 -17.51 -1.74 -6.01
N GLY A 238 -17.97 -0.51 -5.79
CA GLY A 238 -17.14 0.69 -5.88
C GLY A 238 -16.03 0.71 -4.83
N GLY A 239 -16.39 0.48 -3.56
CA GLY A 239 -15.48 0.46 -2.42
C GLY A 239 -14.40 -0.62 -2.58
N ARG A 240 -14.80 -1.88 -2.82
CA ARG A 240 -13.84 -2.98 -3.08
C ARG A 240 -12.89 -2.66 -4.24
N ALA A 241 -13.40 -2.15 -5.36
CA ALA A 241 -12.55 -1.79 -6.50
C ALA A 241 -11.57 -0.66 -6.16
N LEU A 242 -12.02 0.37 -5.43
CA LEU A 242 -11.16 1.46 -4.96
C LEU A 242 -10.06 0.94 -4.03
N GLY A 243 -10.41 0.08 -3.07
CA GLY A 243 -9.45 -0.55 -2.17
C GLY A 243 -8.40 -1.39 -2.91
N ASP A 244 -8.84 -2.33 -3.75
CA ASP A 244 -7.96 -3.22 -4.52
C ASP A 244 -6.98 -2.43 -5.43
N GLU A 245 -7.45 -1.37 -6.10
CA GLU A 245 -6.57 -0.56 -6.97
C GLU A 245 -5.62 0.33 -6.17
N MET A 246 -6.04 0.90 -5.04
CA MET A 246 -5.17 1.75 -4.22
C MET A 246 -4.13 0.95 -3.44
N GLU A 247 -4.46 -0.26 -2.98
CA GLU A 247 -3.46 -1.21 -2.46
C GLU A 247 -2.39 -1.53 -3.50
N PHE A 248 -2.78 -1.63 -4.77
CA PHE A 248 -1.82 -1.82 -5.85
C PHE A 248 -0.96 -0.58 -6.11
N VAL A 249 -1.52 0.63 -6.04
CA VAL A 249 -0.74 1.87 -6.10
C VAL A 249 0.30 1.92 -4.97
N LEU A 250 -0.06 1.46 -3.77
CA LEU A 250 0.89 1.33 -2.66
C LEU A 250 2.02 0.35 -3.02
N LEU A 251 1.70 -0.86 -3.49
CA LEU A 251 2.71 -1.85 -3.90
C LEU A 251 3.66 -1.32 -4.98
N GLN A 252 3.14 -0.59 -5.98
CA GLN A 252 3.98 0.04 -7.01
C GLN A 252 4.92 1.08 -6.42
N THR A 253 4.44 1.87 -5.46
CA THR A 253 5.23 2.92 -4.80
C THR A 253 6.30 2.32 -3.88
N GLU A 254 5.98 1.24 -3.15
CA GLU A 254 6.97 0.45 -2.40
C GLU A 254 8.01 -0.19 -3.33
N GLY A 255 7.59 -0.67 -4.51
CA GLY A 255 8.51 -1.16 -5.54
C GLY A 255 9.47 -0.09 -6.06
N LEU A 256 8.99 1.15 -6.19
CA LEU A 256 9.82 2.29 -6.55
C LEU A 256 10.85 2.60 -5.45
N GLN A 257 10.41 2.62 -4.19
CA GLN A 257 11.31 2.79 -3.05
C GLN A 257 12.42 1.71 -3.05
N GLU A 258 12.06 0.43 -3.23
CA GLU A 258 13.03 -0.66 -3.28
C GLU A 258 14.02 -0.50 -4.46
N LEU A 259 13.57 0.03 -5.61
CA LEU A 259 14.45 0.33 -6.74
C LEU A 259 15.48 1.42 -6.39
N PHE A 260 15.05 2.47 -5.68
CA PHE A 260 15.96 3.51 -5.19
C PHE A 260 16.93 2.98 -4.15
N ASP A 261 16.47 2.15 -3.21
CA ASP A 261 17.33 1.53 -2.21
C ASP A 261 18.37 0.61 -2.87
N ARG A 262 17.98 -0.16 -3.89
CA ARG A 262 18.93 -0.94 -4.69
C ARG A 262 19.95 -0.02 -5.36
N ARG A 263 19.54 1.06 -6.04
CA ARG A 263 20.49 2.02 -6.64
C ARG A 263 21.45 2.58 -5.59
N TRP A 264 20.93 2.92 -4.41
CA TRP A 264 21.70 3.50 -3.32
C TRP A 264 22.79 2.54 -2.82
N GLN A 265 22.53 1.23 -2.81
CA GLN A 265 23.57 0.23 -2.53
C GLN A 265 24.72 0.25 -3.54
N TYR A 266 24.43 0.48 -4.83
CA TYR A 266 25.48 0.64 -5.85
C TYR A 266 26.27 1.93 -5.68
N LEU A 267 25.61 3.02 -5.27
CA LEU A 267 26.25 4.29 -4.95
C LEU A 267 27.19 4.14 -3.75
N ASN A 268 26.70 3.60 -2.64
CA ASN A 268 27.49 3.37 -1.44
C ASN A 268 28.70 2.48 -1.75
N ARG A 269 28.52 1.40 -2.51
CA ARG A 269 29.63 0.54 -2.93
C ARG A 269 30.67 1.31 -3.76
N TYR A 270 30.24 2.17 -4.68
CA TYR A 270 31.16 2.99 -5.46
C TYR A 270 31.97 3.95 -4.57
N VAL A 271 31.28 4.67 -3.69
CA VAL A 271 31.88 5.63 -2.73
C VAL A 271 32.87 4.93 -1.80
N ASP A 272 32.50 3.76 -1.26
CA ASP A 272 33.38 2.96 -0.40
C ASP A 272 34.69 2.55 -1.11
N ILE A 273 34.60 2.10 -2.37
CA ILE A 273 35.78 1.71 -3.15
C ILE A 273 36.62 2.95 -3.50
N TRP A 274 35.96 4.09 -3.77
CA TRP A 274 36.64 5.36 -4.04
C TRP A 274 37.44 5.84 -2.81
N HIS A 275 36.85 5.82 -1.61
CA HIS A 275 37.58 6.15 -0.37
C HIS A 275 38.76 5.20 -0.11
N LYS A 276 38.62 3.92 -0.44
CA LYS A 276 39.75 2.96 -0.38
C LYS A 276 40.86 3.33 -1.35
N LYS A 277 40.53 3.84 -2.55
CA LYS A 277 41.52 4.33 -3.52
C LYS A 277 42.30 5.51 -2.93
N ASP A 278 41.59 6.47 -2.34
CA ASP A 278 42.20 7.68 -1.78
C ASP A 278 43.13 7.35 -0.60
N ALA A 279 42.69 6.46 0.30
CA ALA A 279 43.53 5.95 1.37
C ALA A 279 44.78 5.21 0.86
N ALA A 280 44.66 4.41 -0.21
CA ALA A 280 45.81 3.72 -0.82
C ALA A 280 46.77 4.70 -1.51
N LEU A 281 46.26 5.75 -2.16
CA LEU A 281 47.07 6.83 -2.74
C LEU A 281 47.84 7.59 -1.67
N PHE A 282 47.22 7.85 -0.52
CA PHE A 282 47.90 8.46 0.62
C PHE A 282 49.10 7.60 1.09
N GLU A 283 48.94 6.28 1.18
CA GLU A 283 50.03 5.36 1.52
C GLU A 283 51.18 5.39 0.48
N VAL A 284 50.87 5.51 -0.81
CA VAL A 284 51.88 5.71 -1.86
C VAL A 284 52.68 6.99 -1.59
N HIS A 285 52.00 8.10 -1.29
CA HIS A 285 52.64 9.38 -0.99
C HIS A 285 53.50 9.32 0.27
N VAL A 286 53.05 8.65 1.33
CA VAL A 286 53.81 8.46 2.57
C VAL A 286 55.07 7.63 2.33
N ASN A 287 54.97 6.51 1.61
CA ASN A 287 56.13 5.65 1.33
C ASN A 287 57.13 6.31 0.37
N LYS A 288 56.64 7.14 -0.57
CA LYS A 288 57.47 7.99 -1.43
C LYS A 288 58.28 9.00 -0.60
N ARG A 289 57.66 9.68 0.37
CA ARG A 289 58.34 10.62 1.28
C ARG A 289 59.38 9.92 2.18
N LYS A 290 59.11 8.70 2.62
CA LYS A 290 60.02 7.88 3.45
C LYS A 290 61.16 7.22 2.65
N GLY A 291 61.20 7.37 1.32
CA GLY A 291 62.23 6.79 0.46
C GLY A 291 62.16 5.25 0.33
N ASN A 292 61.06 4.61 0.75
CA ASN A 292 60.93 3.16 0.71
C ASN A 292 60.36 2.70 -0.64
N LYS A 293 61.23 2.54 -1.63
CA LYS A 293 60.85 2.24 -3.03
C LYS A 293 60.04 0.96 -3.18
N ALA A 294 60.43 -0.13 -2.50
CA ALA A 294 59.74 -1.41 -2.60
C ALA A 294 58.31 -1.38 -2.00
N LYS A 295 58.13 -0.68 -0.87
CA LYS A 295 56.78 -0.50 -0.28
C LYS A 295 55.91 0.43 -1.12
N MET A 296 56.51 1.46 -1.72
CA MET A 296 55.82 2.36 -2.63
C MET A 296 55.31 1.62 -3.88
N GLU A 297 56.15 0.81 -4.52
CA GLU A 297 55.75 0.00 -5.69
C GLU A 297 54.62 -0.99 -5.34
N LYS A 298 54.68 -1.62 -4.16
CA LYS A 298 53.60 -2.49 -3.68
C LYS A 298 52.29 -1.72 -3.42
N ALA A 299 52.36 -0.53 -2.83
CA ALA A 299 51.18 0.31 -2.60
C ALA A 299 50.59 0.84 -3.92
N GLN A 300 51.42 1.15 -4.91
CA GLN A 300 50.98 1.57 -6.24
C GLN A 300 50.22 0.45 -6.96
N ALA A 301 50.71 -0.79 -6.90
CA ALA A 301 50.00 -1.94 -7.48
C ALA A 301 48.59 -2.12 -6.88
N VAL A 302 48.42 -1.84 -5.57
CA VAL A 302 47.11 -1.85 -4.90
C VAL A 302 46.21 -0.72 -5.40
N VAL A 303 46.76 0.49 -5.60
CA VAL A 303 46.01 1.60 -6.19
C VAL A 303 45.50 1.25 -7.59
N ASP A 304 46.34 0.66 -8.44
CA ASP A 304 45.97 0.31 -9.81
C ASP A 304 44.84 -0.75 -9.84
N GLU A 305 44.88 -1.72 -8.92
CA GLU A 305 43.81 -2.71 -8.74
C GLU A 305 42.50 -2.05 -8.27
N ILE A 306 42.57 -1.19 -7.25
CA ILE A 306 41.38 -0.48 -6.74
C ILE A 306 40.82 0.47 -7.81
N GLU A 307 41.67 1.13 -8.60
CA GLU A 307 41.23 2.00 -9.69
C GLU A 307 40.43 1.24 -10.76
N HIS A 308 40.82 0.00 -11.08
CA HIS A 308 40.00 -0.86 -11.92
C HIS A 308 38.63 -1.13 -11.28
N GLN A 309 38.57 -1.40 -9.97
CA GLN A 309 37.31 -1.62 -9.24
C GLN A 309 36.44 -0.35 -9.18
N VAL A 310 37.03 0.83 -8.98
CA VAL A 310 36.32 2.13 -9.01
C VAL A 310 35.68 2.35 -10.37
N ARG A 311 36.46 2.20 -11.46
CA ARG A 311 35.94 2.35 -12.84
C ARG A 311 34.81 1.37 -13.12
N HIS A 312 34.96 0.12 -12.69
CA HIS A 312 33.93 -0.91 -12.84
C HIS A 312 32.65 -0.55 -12.06
N SER A 313 32.76 -0.17 -10.78
CA SER A 313 31.62 0.19 -9.94
C SER A 313 30.89 1.43 -10.45
N LYS A 314 31.65 2.45 -10.90
CA LYS A 314 31.08 3.66 -11.55
C LYS A 314 30.26 3.27 -12.78
N LYS A 315 30.79 2.38 -13.63
CA LYS A 315 30.10 1.90 -14.83
C LYS A 315 28.79 1.18 -14.51
N LEU A 316 28.73 0.38 -13.44
CA LEU A 316 27.49 -0.27 -12.99
C LEU A 316 26.47 0.74 -12.49
N LEU A 317 26.90 1.70 -11.65
CA LEU A 317 26.06 2.78 -11.16
C LEU A 317 25.48 3.62 -12.30
N THR A 318 26.32 4.05 -13.26
CA THR A 318 25.89 4.80 -14.45
C THR A 318 24.83 4.04 -15.24
N ARG A 319 25.00 2.72 -15.44
CA ARG A 319 24.02 1.89 -16.14
C ARG A 319 22.70 1.76 -15.39
N PHE A 320 22.78 1.64 -14.07
CA PHE A 320 21.59 1.62 -13.23
C PHE A 320 20.82 2.95 -13.38
N THR A 321 21.49 4.07 -13.15
CA THR A 321 20.90 5.41 -13.21
C THR A 321 20.29 5.71 -14.57
N LYS A 322 20.97 5.30 -15.64
CA LYS A 322 20.48 5.38 -17.02
C LYS A 322 19.12 4.70 -17.19
N LEU A 323 18.97 3.45 -16.75
CA LEU A 323 17.73 2.69 -16.88
C LEU A 323 16.62 3.23 -15.98
N LEU A 324 16.96 3.56 -14.73
CA LEU A 324 16.05 4.18 -13.77
C LEU A 324 15.38 5.43 -14.37
N LEU A 325 16.18 6.37 -14.85
CA LEU A 325 15.71 7.68 -15.30
C LEU A 325 14.99 7.64 -16.66
N SER A 326 15.45 6.82 -17.59
CA SER A 326 14.93 6.81 -18.97
C SER A 326 13.72 5.89 -19.19
N VAL A 327 13.53 4.88 -18.33
CA VAL A 327 12.52 3.83 -18.53
C VAL A 327 11.63 3.70 -17.31
N GLU A 328 12.22 3.35 -16.17
CA GLU A 328 11.45 2.86 -15.03
C GLU A 328 10.58 3.96 -14.42
N LEU A 329 11.12 5.18 -14.25
CA LEU A 329 10.34 6.31 -13.75
C LEU A 329 9.18 6.68 -14.68
N LYS A 330 9.43 6.70 -16.00
CA LYS A 330 8.38 6.98 -16.98
C LYS A 330 7.27 5.93 -16.92
N MET A 331 7.64 4.65 -16.87
CA MET A 331 6.69 3.55 -16.75
C MET A 331 5.90 3.60 -15.44
N TYR A 332 6.57 3.93 -14.33
CA TYR A 332 5.92 4.10 -13.03
C TYR A 332 4.85 5.19 -13.08
N VAL A 333 5.20 6.41 -13.52
CA VAL A 333 4.26 7.54 -13.57
C VAL A 333 3.06 7.23 -14.45
N GLN A 334 3.29 6.63 -15.62
CA GLN A 334 2.20 6.22 -16.52
C GLN A 334 1.26 5.20 -15.88
N LYS A 335 1.81 4.16 -15.24
CA LYS A 335 1.03 3.12 -14.56
C LYS A 335 0.25 3.68 -13.37
N GLN A 336 0.90 4.53 -12.56
CA GLN A 336 0.29 5.14 -11.38
C GLN A 336 -0.87 6.05 -11.76
N SER A 337 -0.70 6.89 -12.80
CA SER A 337 -1.76 7.75 -13.33
C SER A 337 -2.99 6.93 -13.74
N VAL A 338 -2.78 5.86 -14.52
CA VAL A 338 -3.88 5.00 -14.99
C VAL A 338 -4.57 4.29 -13.82
N ALA A 339 -3.81 3.80 -12.83
CA ALA A 339 -4.37 3.12 -11.67
C ALA A 339 -5.24 4.05 -10.82
N ILE A 340 -4.76 5.26 -10.50
CA ILE A 340 -5.52 6.24 -9.71
C ILE A 340 -6.79 6.67 -10.46
N LEU A 341 -6.67 7.00 -11.75
CA LEU A 341 -7.82 7.35 -12.58
C LEU A 341 -8.85 6.23 -12.60
N THR A 342 -8.40 4.99 -12.76
CA THR A 342 -9.27 3.81 -12.79
C THR A 342 -9.97 3.60 -11.44
N ALA A 343 -9.24 3.73 -10.33
CA ALA A 343 -9.77 3.51 -8.99
C ALA A 343 -10.92 4.48 -8.66
N PHE A 344 -10.68 5.79 -8.82
CA PHE A 344 -11.68 6.80 -8.51
C PHE A 344 -12.80 6.87 -9.55
N SER A 345 -12.54 6.60 -10.82
CA SER A 345 -13.61 6.55 -11.84
C SER A 345 -14.58 5.40 -11.59
N LYS A 346 -14.07 4.20 -11.22
CA LYS A 346 -14.91 3.06 -10.84
C LYS A 346 -15.77 3.38 -9.61
N TYR A 347 -15.17 4.00 -8.59
CA TYR A 347 -15.90 4.40 -7.39
C TYR A 347 -16.97 5.45 -7.71
N ALA A 348 -16.61 6.52 -8.43
CA ALA A 348 -17.53 7.59 -8.79
C ALA A 348 -18.72 7.08 -9.62
N ALA A 349 -18.46 6.25 -10.64
CA ALA A 349 -19.51 5.64 -11.45
C ALA A 349 -20.43 4.74 -10.60
N CYS A 350 -19.87 3.92 -9.72
CA CYS A 350 -20.64 3.07 -8.81
C CYS A 350 -21.52 3.88 -7.86
N SER A 351 -20.97 4.94 -7.26
CA SER A 351 -21.69 5.84 -6.37
C SER A 351 -22.80 6.58 -7.10
N HIS A 352 -22.55 7.05 -8.32
CA HIS A 352 -23.57 7.71 -9.14
C HIS A 352 -24.78 6.79 -9.40
N VAL A 353 -24.54 5.56 -9.84
CA VAL A 353 -25.60 4.57 -10.06
C VAL A 353 -26.36 4.29 -8.76
N SER A 354 -25.65 4.06 -7.66
CA SER A 354 -26.28 3.79 -6.37
C SER A 354 -27.16 4.95 -5.89
N TYR A 355 -26.68 6.19 -6.00
CA TYR A 355 -27.47 7.35 -5.56
C TYR A 355 -28.69 7.61 -6.45
N GLN A 356 -28.60 7.34 -7.76
CA GLN A 356 -29.75 7.40 -8.66
C GLN A 356 -30.85 6.42 -8.26
N GLU A 357 -30.48 5.20 -7.86
CA GLU A 357 -31.44 4.19 -7.38
C GLU A 357 -31.99 4.52 -5.99
N GLN A 358 -31.21 5.18 -5.12
CA GLN A 358 -31.65 5.56 -3.77
C GLN A 358 -32.61 6.76 -3.76
N LEU A 359 -32.40 7.74 -4.66
CA LEU A 359 -33.15 8.99 -4.68
C LEU A 359 -34.69 8.78 -4.66
N PRO A 360 -35.29 7.94 -5.52
CA PRO A 360 -36.75 7.78 -5.55
C PRO A 360 -37.31 7.00 -4.37
N VAL A 361 -36.52 6.20 -3.65
CA VAL A 361 -37.01 5.24 -2.64
C VAL A 361 -37.88 5.91 -1.58
N TRP A 362 -37.36 6.99 -1.00
CA TRP A 362 -38.04 7.71 0.08
C TRP A 362 -39.10 8.69 -0.43
N GLU A 363 -38.95 9.19 -1.65
CA GLU A 363 -39.96 10.03 -2.29
C GLU A 363 -41.23 9.21 -2.57
N VAL A 364 -41.08 8.04 -3.19
CA VAL A 364 -42.20 7.13 -3.49
C VAL A 364 -42.89 6.71 -2.19
N LEU A 365 -42.13 6.26 -1.18
CA LEU A 365 -42.70 5.89 0.11
C LEU A 365 -43.49 7.05 0.73
N GLY A 366 -42.89 8.24 0.79
CA GLY A 366 -43.51 9.40 1.40
C GLY A 366 -44.84 9.77 0.78
N ARG A 367 -44.91 9.75 -0.56
CA ARG A 367 -46.15 9.97 -1.33
C ARG A 367 -47.20 8.87 -1.09
N GLU A 368 -46.77 7.63 -0.90
CA GLU A 368 -47.66 6.48 -0.66
C GLU A 368 -48.28 6.50 0.75
N ILE A 369 -47.51 6.87 1.78
CA ILE A 369 -47.95 6.75 3.18
C ILE A 369 -48.53 8.04 3.77
N TYR A 370 -48.28 9.20 3.14
CA TYR A 370 -48.69 10.48 3.71
C TYR A 370 -49.24 11.46 2.66
N THR A 371 -50.48 11.88 2.86
CA THR A 371 -51.23 12.72 1.90
C THR A 371 -50.70 14.15 1.80
N GLU A 372 -50.08 14.69 2.85
CA GLU A 372 -49.46 16.03 2.85
C GLU A 372 -47.94 15.97 2.66
N TYR A 373 -47.40 14.90 2.05
CA TYR A 373 -45.96 14.72 1.86
C TYR A 373 -45.28 15.92 1.19
N GLU A 374 -45.89 16.51 0.17
CA GLU A 374 -45.35 17.69 -0.53
C GLU A 374 -45.11 18.88 0.40
N LYS A 375 -46.01 19.11 1.34
CA LYS A 375 -45.89 20.20 2.31
C LYS A 375 -44.73 19.92 3.27
N LEU A 376 -44.60 18.67 3.73
CA LEU A 376 -43.51 18.25 4.60
C LEU A 376 -42.14 18.34 3.89
N TYR A 377 -42.07 17.88 2.64
CA TYR A 377 -40.87 17.98 1.80
C TYR A 377 -40.41 19.44 1.62
N ASN A 378 -41.33 20.34 1.28
CA ASN A 378 -41.00 21.75 1.09
C ASN A 378 -40.51 22.41 2.39
N ASN A 379 -41.10 22.07 3.55
CA ASN A 379 -40.61 22.55 4.84
C ASN A 379 -39.15 22.14 5.08
N TYR A 380 -38.82 20.85 4.90
CA TYR A 380 -37.44 20.38 5.09
C TYR A 380 -36.46 20.93 4.05
N LYS A 381 -36.93 21.18 2.82
CA LYS A 381 -36.13 21.85 1.79
C LYS A 381 -35.76 23.27 2.19
N GLU A 382 -36.70 24.03 2.74
CA GLU A 382 -36.43 25.37 3.28
C GLU A 382 -35.50 25.33 4.50
N GLU A 383 -35.68 24.38 5.40
CA GLU A 383 -34.78 24.17 6.55
C GLU A 383 -33.35 23.87 6.09
N PHE A 384 -33.18 23.00 5.08
CA PHE A 384 -31.87 22.67 4.53
C PHE A 384 -31.19 23.86 3.85
N GLU A 385 -31.94 24.68 3.10
CA GLU A 385 -31.39 25.88 2.45
C GLU A 385 -30.96 26.94 3.49
N LYS A 386 -31.71 27.10 4.59
CA LYS A 386 -31.31 27.97 5.71
C LYS A 386 -30.02 27.49 6.37
N LEU A 387 -29.85 26.18 6.54
CA LEU A 387 -28.61 25.60 7.09
C LEU A 387 -27.41 25.83 6.17
N ARG A 388 -27.62 25.76 4.85
CA ARG A 388 -26.55 26.07 3.88
C ARG A 388 -26.10 27.52 4.00
N GLN A 389 -27.04 28.46 4.05
CA GLN A 389 -26.74 29.90 4.16
C GLN A 389 -25.99 30.24 5.45
N LEU A 390 -26.30 29.57 6.57
CA LEU A 390 -25.58 29.75 7.83
C LEU A 390 -24.15 29.21 7.79
N GLY A 391 -23.88 28.17 6.99
CA GLY A 391 -22.54 27.62 6.82
C GLY A 391 -21.63 28.52 5.97
N ASP A 392 -22.22 29.22 4.99
CA ASP A 392 -21.50 30.19 4.15
C ASP A 392 -21.18 31.49 4.93
N GLU A 393 -21.94 31.84 5.97
CA GLU A 393 -21.68 33.02 6.82
C GLU A 393 -20.51 32.84 7.83
N ASP A 394 -20.15 31.59 8.18
CA ASP A 394 -19.02 31.28 9.08
C ASP A 394 -17.65 31.26 8.35
N ASP A 395 -17.64 31.23 7.00
CA ASP A 395 -16.43 31.28 6.16
C ASP A 395 -15.98 32.73 5.83
N ASP A 396 -16.77 33.75 6.19
CA ASP A 396 -16.47 35.19 6.02
C ASP A 396 -15.73 35.82 7.23
N ILE A 397 -14.92 35.04 7.96
CA ILE A 397 -13.95 35.60 8.92
C ILE A 397 -12.63 35.84 8.18
N GLU A 398 -12.37 37.11 7.89
CA GLU A 398 -11.16 37.65 7.27
C GLU A 398 -9.87 36.97 7.76
N GLU A 399 -9.04 36.53 6.79
CA GLU A 399 -7.63 36.24 6.97
C GLU A 399 -6.92 37.47 7.59
N LEU A 400 -6.81 37.50 8.92
CA LEU A 400 -5.92 38.41 9.62
C LEU A 400 -4.51 37.82 9.61
N ASP A 401 -3.76 38.28 8.61
CA ASP A 401 -2.30 38.49 8.54
C ASP A 401 -1.47 37.87 9.68
N SER A 402 -0.79 36.76 9.38
CA SER A 402 0.18 36.14 10.28
C SER A 402 1.53 36.86 10.19
N SER A 403 1.65 38.03 10.82
CA SER A 403 2.95 38.56 11.20
C SER A 403 2.85 39.39 12.48
N GLU A 404 3.81 39.19 13.38
CA GLU A 404 3.89 39.71 14.76
C GLU A 404 2.99 38.95 15.75
N SER A 405 3.44 38.34 16.83
CA SER A 405 4.68 38.47 17.59
C SER A 405 4.80 37.28 18.56
N ASP A 406 6.00 36.70 18.66
CA ASP A 406 6.41 35.96 19.84
C ASP A 406 6.39 36.89 21.07
N LYS A 407 5.96 36.31 22.20
CA LYS A 407 6.12 36.72 23.62
C LYS A 407 4.84 37.19 24.32
N GLU A 408 4.48 36.40 25.34
CA GLU A 408 3.83 36.70 26.64
C GLU A 408 2.71 35.68 26.94
N GLU A 409 3.07 34.62 27.68
CA GLU A 409 2.65 34.37 29.07
C GLU A 409 1.14 34.06 29.19
N GLU A 410 0.78 32.78 29.28
CA GLU A 410 0.54 32.12 30.57
C GLU A 410 -0.43 32.86 31.50
N GLU A 411 -1.69 33.09 31.08
CA GLU A 411 -2.85 33.15 31.98
C GLU A 411 -4.20 33.18 31.22
N ALA A 412 -4.72 32.03 30.76
CA ALA A 412 -6.17 31.88 30.45
C ALA A 412 -6.60 30.41 30.27
N ALA A 413 -6.13 29.51 31.13
CA ALA A 413 -6.73 28.19 31.27
C ALA A 413 -8.10 28.29 31.97
N LYS A 414 -9.14 28.74 31.24
CA LYS A 414 -10.56 28.63 31.61
C LYS A 414 -11.48 29.05 30.45
N LYS A 415 -11.65 28.15 29.47
CA LYS A 415 -12.91 27.97 28.70
C LYS A 415 -12.80 26.67 27.88
N LYS A 416 -13.55 25.66 28.30
CA LYS A 416 -13.65 24.35 27.64
C LYS A 416 -14.21 24.51 26.21
N PRO A 417 -13.69 23.76 25.21
CA PRO A 417 -14.35 23.67 23.91
C PRO A 417 -15.64 22.84 24.03
N LYS A 418 -16.72 23.32 23.41
CA LYS A 418 -18.02 22.63 23.34
C LYS A 418 -17.88 21.40 22.43
N LEU A 419 -18.11 20.22 23.01
CA LEU A 419 -18.25 18.96 22.27
C LEU A 419 -19.42 19.03 21.28
N GLY A 420 -19.16 18.56 20.06
CA GLY A 420 -20.15 18.36 19.01
C GLY A 420 -21.27 17.39 19.43
N LEU A 421 -22.47 17.69 18.94
CA LEU A 421 -23.65 16.85 19.06
C LEU A 421 -23.36 15.49 18.40
N PHE A 422 -23.12 14.44 19.19
CA PHE A 422 -23.56 13.05 19.02
C PHE A 422 -22.84 12.21 20.09
N GLY A 423 -23.43 12.12 21.28
CA GLY A 423 -22.91 11.32 22.39
C GLY A 423 -24.04 10.89 23.31
N ARG A 424 -24.50 9.64 23.14
CA ARG A 424 -25.57 9.01 23.91
C ARG A 424 -25.06 8.70 25.33
N LYS A 425 -25.77 9.18 26.35
CA LYS A 425 -25.55 8.83 27.77
C LYS A 425 -26.11 7.44 28.07
N GLU A 426 -25.25 6.52 28.51
CA GLU A 426 -25.68 5.39 29.34
C GLU A 426 -25.62 5.81 30.82
N LYS A 427 -26.74 5.61 31.54
CA LYS A 427 -26.81 5.74 33.00
C LYS A 427 -26.54 4.36 33.61
N LYS A 428 -25.50 4.24 34.44
CA LYS A 428 -25.45 3.26 35.54
C LYS A 428 -25.62 4.04 36.85
N GLU A 429 -26.68 3.73 37.58
CA GLU A 429 -26.85 4.12 38.98
C GLU A 429 -26.21 3.02 39.85
N GLU A 430 -25.25 3.40 40.68
CA GLU A 430 -24.81 2.62 41.83
C GLU A 430 -25.62 3.06 43.05
N LYS A 431 -26.07 2.08 43.85
CA LYS A 431 -26.45 2.27 45.25
C LYS A 431 -25.58 1.36 46.10
N GLU A 432 -24.86 1.96 47.04
CA GLU A 432 -24.26 1.31 48.20
C GLU A 432 -25.34 0.79 49.15
N GLU A 433 -25.12 -0.39 49.74
CA GLU A 433 -25.39 -0.60 51.18
C GLU A 433 -24.63 -1.81 51.77
N GLU A 434 -23.77 -1.48 52.74
CA GLU A 434 -23.22 -2.16 53.92
C GLU A 434 -23.27 -3.70 54.17
N LYS A 435 -22.07 -4.17 54.62
CA LYS A 435 -21.76 -5.03 55.80
C LYS A 435 -22.05 -6.55 55.76
N LYS A 436 -20.97 -7.37 55.81
CA LYS A 436 -20.39 -8.01 57.03
C LYS A 436 -19.34 -9.12 56.73
N LYS A 437 -18.21 -9.02 57.44
CA LYS A 437 -17.43 -10.08 58.15
C LYS A 437 -16.99 -11.34 57.39
N LYS A 438 -15.67 -11.57 57.28
CA LYS A 438 -14.76 -12.28 58.23
C LYS A 438 -13.59 -12.96 57.47
N LYS A 439 -12.35 -12.61 57.88
CA LYS A 439 -11.27 -13.52 58.34
C LYS A 439 -10.96 -14.80 57.53
N ASN A 440 -9.74 -14.94 56.98
CA ASN A 440 -8.55 -15.49 57.67
C ASN A 440 -7.34 -15.66 56.70
N ASP A 441 -6.18 -15.26 57.21
CA ASP A 441 -4.89 -15.98 57.35
C ASP A 441 -4.11 -16.50 56.11
N ASP A 442 -2.91 -15.88 55.97
CA ASP A 442 -1.57 -16.47 56.12
C ASP A 442 -0.85 -17.28 55.01
N ASP A 443 0.38 -16.78 54.77
CA ASP A 443 1.70 -17.43 54.67
C ASP A 443 2.25 -17.99 53.34
N ASP A 444 3.34 -17.30 52.93
CA ASP A 444 4.73 -17.75 52.74
C ASP A 444 5.22 -18.57 51.52
N ASP A 445 6.31 -17.99 50.96
CA ASP A 445 7.59 -18.57 50.52
C ASP A 445 7.62 -19.62 49.39
N ASP A 446 8.34 -19.33 48.29
CA ASP A 446 9.79 -19.60 48.21
C ASP A 446 10.37 -19.35 46.80
N ASP A 447 11.68 -19.11 46.81
CA ASP A 447 12.65 -18.78 45.75
C ASP A 447 12.74 -19.75 44.54
N ASP A 448 13.26 -19.28 43.39
CA ASP A 448 14.67 -19.54 42.97
C ASP A 448 14.96 -19.16 41.48
N VAL A 449 15.84 -18.16 41.36
CA VAL A 449 16.95 -17.89 40.42
C VAL A 449 17.05 -18.63 39.06
N SER A 450 17.18 -17.88 37.96
CA SER A 450 18.31 -18.05 37.01
C SER A 450 18.57 -16.81 36.14
N SER A 451 19.78 -16.30 36.27
CA SER A 451 20.40 -15.21 35.51
C SER A 451 20.85 -15.67 34.13
N ILE A 452 20.74 -14.82 33.08
CA ILE A 452 21.83 -14.65 32.09
C ILE A 452 21.64 -13.40 31.19
N SER A 453 22.59 -12.47 31.38
CA SER A 453 23.19 -11.47 30.49
C SER A 453 22.34 -10.71 29.47
N GLU A 454 22.06 -9.45 29.81
CA GLU A 454 21.92 -8.35 28.86
C GLU A 454 23.30 -8.00 28.28
N VAL A 455 23.42 -8.02 26.95
CA VAL A 455 24.51 -7.36 26.21
C VAL A 455 23.85 -6.31 25.35
N ASP A 456 23.95 -5.08 25.83
CA ASP A 456 23.48 -3.86 25.20
C ASP A 456 24.45 -3.50 24.07
N SER A 457 24.06 -3.76 22.82
CA SER A 457 24.80 -3.27 21.65
C SER A 457 24.25 -1.89 21.27
N SER A 458 24.94 -0.88 21.77
CA SER A 458 24.86 0.50 21.32
C SER A 458 24.77 0.61 19.79
N VAL A 459 23.66 1.17 19.34
CA VAL A 459 23.47 1.71 18.00
C VAL A 459 24.24 3.02 17.97
N SER A 460 25.37 3.06 17.28
CA SER A 460 26.03 4.33 16.95
C SER A 460 25.42 4.86 15.66
N ASP A 461 24.70 5.95 15.79
CA ASP A 461 24.31 6.86 14.72
C ASP A 461 25.52 7.22 13.85
N VAL A 462 25.35 7.11 12.53
CA VAL A 462 26.32 7.64 11.55
C VAL A 462 25.57 8.60 10.63
N ASP A 463 25.05 9.67 11.22
CA ASP A 463 24.69 10.89 10.50
C ASP A 463 25.94 11.76 10.37
N SER A 464 26.69 11.56 9.29
CA SER A 464 27.65 12.53 8.73
C SER A 464 28.17 12.01 7.39
N ILE A 465 27.39 12.20 6.32
CA ILE A 465 27.94 12.18 4.95
C ILE A 465 28.26 13.63 4.61
N SER A 466 29.55 13.95 4.54
CA SER A 466 30.04 15.29 4.22
C SER A 466 29.67 15.70 2.80
N SER A 467 29.61 17.01 2.63
CA SER A 467 29.26 17.82 1.46
C SER A 467 30.19 17.68 0.23
N ASP A 468 30.95 16.60 0.10
CA ASP A 468 32.05 16.54 -0.88
C ASP A 468 31.66 15.83 -2.20
N VAL A 469 30.36 15.68 -2.48
CA VAL A 469 29.88 15.08 -3.74
C VAL A 469 29.81 16.11 -4.88
N ASP A 470 29.83 17.41 -4.58
CA ASP A 470 29.59 18.48 -5.56
C ASP A 470 30.84 18.91 -6.36
N GLU A 471 32.03 18.38 -6.08
CA GLU A 471 33.28 18.67 -6.82
C GLU A 471 33.80 17.48 -7.65
N ILE A 472 32.92 16.67 -8.23
CA ILE A 472 33.32 15.66 -9.24
C ILE A 472 33.04 16.20 -10.65
N SER A 473 33.79 17.22 -11.04
CA SER A 473 33.94 17.62 -12.44
C SER A 473 35.27 17.06 -12.95
N ASP A 474 35.22 15.97 -13.73
CA ASP A 474 36.32 15.59 -14.61
C ASP A 474 35.77 15.25 -16.00
N SER A 475 36.09 16.15 -16.92
CA SER A 475 35.91 16.00 -18.35
C SER A 475 36.89 14.96 -18.90
N ASP A 476 36.43 13.75 -19.15
CA ASP A 476 37.11 12.85 -20.07
C ASP A 476 36.23 12.66 -21.31
N SER A 477 36.60 13.44 -22.32
CA SER A 477 36.17 13.28 -23.70
C SER A 477 36.36 11.83 -24.14
N GLU A 478 35.30 11.28 -24.71
CA GLU A 478 35.35 10.08 -25.54
C GLU A 478 36.50 10.20 -26.56
N SER A 479 37.42 9.24 -26.53
CA SER A 479 38.20 8.88 -27.71
C SER A 479 38.34 7.36 -27.78
N ASP A 480 37.71 6.84 -28.84
CA ASP A 480 37.79 5.54 -29.49
C ASP A 480 38.81 4.51 -28.97
N LEU A 481 38.31 3.32 -28.60
CA LEU A 481 38.46 2.04 -29.35
C LEU A 481 37.74 0.88 -28.66
#